data_AF-A0A6J4IB34-F1
#
_entry.id   AF-A0A6J4IB34-F1
#
_cell.length_a   1.000
_cell.length_b   1.000
_cell.length_c   1.000
_cell.angle_alpha   90.00
_cell.angle_beta   90.00
_cell.angle_gamma   90.00
#
_symmetry.space_group_name_H-M   'P 1'
#
loop_
_entity.id
_entity.type
_entity.pdbx_description
1 polymer ?
#
loop_
_entity_poly.entity_id
_entity_poly.type
_entity_poly.pdbx_seq_one_letter_code
_entity_poly.pdbx_strand_id
1 'polypeptide(L)' 'FAFGYPITEPYWTVARVGGVDKHVLAQLFERRALTYTPGNPPGFEVEMGNVGQHYHQWRYGFQPWADDR' A
#
# COMPACT_ATOMS: atom_id res chain seq x y z
N PHE A 1 17.93 -1.11 -5.88
CA PHE A 1 16.67 -1.61 -6.47
C PHE A 1 15.49 -1.22 -5.57
N ALA A 2 14.54 -0.42 -6.06
CA ALA A 2 13.60 0.37 -5.23
C ALA A 2 12.48 -0.42 -4.53
N PHE A 3 12.09 -1.61 -5.03
CA PHE A 3 10.93 -2.38 -4.53
C PHE A 3 11.29 -3.60 -3.68
N GLY A 4 12.38 -4.30 -4.01
CA GLY A 4 12.64 -5.64 -3.50
C GLY A 4 11.89 -6.72 -4.28
N TYR A 5 11.89 -7.95 -3.77
CA TYR A 5 11.17 -9.06 -4.40
C TYR A 5 9.65 -8.97 -4.16
N PRO A 6 8.83 -9.45 -5.10
CA PRO A 6 7.40 -9.61 -4.87
C PRO A 6 7.16 -10.65 -3.79
N ILE A 7 6.28 -10.34 -2.84
CA ILE A 7 5.86 -11.26 -1.77
C ILE A 7 4.43 -11.78 -2.00
N THR A 8 3.69 -11.21 -2.95
CA THR A 8 2.39 -11.70 -3.41
C THR A 8 2.32 -11.69 -4.94
N GLU A 9 1.43 -12.52 -5.48
CA GLU A 9 0.85 -12.27 -6.81
C GLU A 9 0.03 -10.96 -6.77
N PRO A 10 -0.20 -10.31 -7.92
CA PRO A 10 -1.14 -9.19 -8.00
C PRO A 10 -2.57 -9.69 -7.85
N TYR A 11 -3.37 -9.05 -6.99
CA TYR A 11 -4.77 -9.44 -6.74
C TYR A 11 -5.70 -8.23 -6.63
N TRP A 12 -6.94 -8.41 -7.06
CA TRP A 12 -7.99 -7.39 -6.92
C TRP A 12 -8.58 -7.42 -5.50
N THR A 13 -8.80 -6.23 -4.94
CA THR A 13 -9.45 -6.04 -3.65
C THR A 13 -10.34 -4.78 -3.68
N VAL A 14 -11.21 -4.65 -2.67
CA VAL A 14 -11.97 -3.43 -2.41
C VAL A 14 -11.31 -2.71 -1.25
N ALA A 15 -10.89 -1.46 -1.47
CA ALA A 15 -10.27 -0.62 -0.45
C ALA A 15 -10.98 0.73 -0.34
N ARG A 16 -11.08 1.23 0.90
CA ARG A 16 -11.63 2.55 1.20
C ARG A 16 -10.56 3.62 0.92
N VAL A 17 -10.72 4.38 -0.16
CA VAL A 17 -9.79 5.45 -0.59
C VAL A 17 -10.52 6.79 -0.55
N GLY A 18 -10.04 7.72 0.26
CA GLY A 18 -10.67 9.05 0.39
C GLY A 18 -12.13 8.98 0.85
N GLY A 19 -12.51 7.99 1.66
CA GLY A 19 -13.88 7.81 2.12
C GLY A 19 -14.80 7.02 1.17
N VAL A 20 -14.33 6.65 -0.02
CA VAL A 20 -15.10 5.89 -1.03
C VAL A 20 -14.49 4.50 -1.24
N ASP A 21 -15.34 3.47 -1.34
CA ASP A 21 -14.88 2.12 -1.68
C ASP A 21 -14.51 2.04 -3.17
N LYS A 22 -13.29 1.57 -3.45
CA LYS A 22 -12.74 1.45 -4.80
C LYS A 22 -12.22 0.04 -5.06
N HIS A 23 -12.37 -0.44 -6.30
CA HIS A 23 -11.64 -1.61 -6.78
C HIS A 23 -10.19 -1.25 -7.06
N VAL A 24 -9.27 -1.95 -6.39
CA VAL A 24 -7.84 -1.70 -6.44
C VAL A 24 -7.12 -3.01 -6.73
N LEU A 25 -6.23 -3.00 -7.72
CA LEU A 25 -5.27 -4.08 -7.92
C LEU A 25 -4.08 -3.83 -7.01
N ALA A 26 -3.79 -4.76 -6.11
CA ALA A 26 -2.70 -4.64 -5.15
C ALA A 26 -1.62 -5.68 -5.41
N GLN A 27 -0.36 -5.28 -5.28
CA GLN A 27 0.78 -6.19 -5.20
C GLN A 27 1.75 -5.73 -4.12
N LEU A 28 2.17 -6.67 -3.26
CA LEU A 28 3.10 -6.38 -2.19
C LEU A 28 4.52 -6.79 -2.59
N PHE A 29 5.46 -5.93 -2.24
CA PHE A 29 6.90 -6.16 -2.34
C PHE A 29 7.54 -6.00 -0.96
N GLU A 30 8.77 -6.49 -0.79
CA GLU A 30 9.52 -6.37 0.47
C GLU A 30 9.57 -4.94 1.04
N ARG A 31 9.62 -3.92 0.18
CA ARG A 31 9.83 -2.52 0.60
C ARG A 31 8.67 -1.58 0.26
N ARG A 32 7.69 -2.00 -0.55
CA ARG A 32 6.60 -1.14 -1.04
C ARG A 32 5.33 -1.96 -1.32
N ALA A 33 4.18 -1.32 -1.16
CA ALA A 33 2.93 -1.80 -1.74
C ALA A 33 2.63 -0.99 -3.01
N LEU A 34 2.39 -1.68 -4.12
CA LEU A 34 1.94 -1.07 -5.36
C LEU A 34 0.43 -1.25 -5.47
N THR A 35 -0.28 -0.17 -5.76
CA THR A 35 -1.72 -0.21 -6.01
C THR A 35 -2.04 0.45 -7.34
N TYR A 36 -2.95 -0.16 -8.10
CA TYR A 36 -3.50 0.38 -9.32
C TYR A 36 -5.02 0.57 -9.19
N THR A 37 -5.48 1.80 -9.39
CA THR A 37 -6.88 2.22 -9.27
C THR A 37 -7.32 2.84 -10.60
N PRO A 38 -7.98 2.07 -11.49
CA PRO A 38 -8.36 2.55 -12.83
C PRO A 38 -9.24 3.81 -12.85
N GLY A 39 -10.00 4.06 -11.78
CA GLY A 39 -10.90 5.20 -11.67
C GLY A 39 -10.24 6.50 -11.19
N ASN A 40 -8.93 6.52 -10.95
CA ASN A 40 -8.21 7.75 -10.63
C ASN A 40 -7.93 8.58 -11.90
N PRO A 41 -7.61 9.88 -11.79
CA PRO A 41 -7.22 10.70 -12.92
C PRO A 41 -6.03 10.10 -13.68
N PRO A 42 -5.94 10.30 -15.02
CA PRO A 42 -4.80 9.83 -15.80
C PRO A 42 -3.46 10.32 -15.24
N GLY A 43 -2.51 9.40 -15.06
CA GLY A 43 -1.21 9.65 -14.43
C GLY A 43 -1.19 9.46 -12.91
N PHE A 44 -2.34 9.19 -12.28
CA PHE A 44 -2.49 8.96 -10.84
C PHE A 44 -3.15 7.61 -10.53
N GLU A 45 -3.24 6.71 -11.52
CA GLU A 45 -3.80 5.38 -11.32
C GLU A 45 -2.88 4.49 -10.50
N VAL A 46 -1.56 4.72 -10.57
CA VAL A 46 -0.55 3.95 -9.86
C VAL A 46 -0.05 4.71 -8.65
N GLU A 47 -0.15 4.07 -7.49
CA GLU A 47 0.31 4.62 -6.22
C GLU A 47 1.31 3.67 -5.56
N MET A 48 2.34 4.25 -4.92
CA MET A 48 3.37 3.52 -4.18
C MET A 48 3.27 3.86 -2.70
N GLY A 49 2.41 3.16 -1.98
CA GLY A 49 2.17 3.42 -0.57
C GLY A 49 3.27 2.86 0.34
N ASN A 50 3.65 3.63 1.37
CA ASN A 50 4.42 3.13 2.53
C ASN A 50 3.52 2.32 3.49
N VAL A 51 2.72 1.42 2.93
CA VAL A 51 1.64 0.71 3.65
C VAL A 51 2.17 -0.12 4.82
N GLY A 52 3.41 -0.63 4.74
CA GLY A 52 4.03 -1.38 5.84
C GLY A 52 4.13 -0.57 7.15
N GLN A 53 4.47 0.72 7.08
CA GLN A 53 4.54 1.57 8.27
C GLN A 53 3.15 1.82 8.88
N HIS A 54 2.17 2.14 8.03
CA HIS A 54 0.79 2.37 8.44
C HIS A 54 0.15 1.10 8.99
N TYR A 55 0.42 -0.07 8.38
CA TYR A 55 -0.05 -1.36 8.87
C TYR A 55 0.52 -1.67 10.25
N HIS A 56 1.83 -1.49 10.44
CA HIS A 56 2.47 -1.75 11.72
C HIS A 56 1.87 -0.85 12.82
N GLN A 57 1.70 0.44 12.54
CA GLN A 57 1.07 1.38 13.46
C GLN A 57 -0.39 1.01 13.77
N TRP A 58 -1.19 0.66 12.77
CA TRP A 58 -2.57 0.23 12.96
C TRP A 58 -2.67 -1.07 13.78
N ARG A 59 -1.79 -2.04 13.49
CA ARG A 59 -1.83 -3.37 14.09
C ARG A 59 -1.27 -3.39 15.51
N TYR A 60 -0.18 -2.67 15.76
CA TYR A 60 0.59 -2.75 17.00
C TYR A 60 0.61 -1.45 17.82
N GLY A 61 0.09 -0.34 17.28
CA GLY A 61 -0.02 0.93 18.00
C GLY A 61 1.25 1.79 18.00
N PHE A 62 2.33 1.36 17.35
CA PHE A 62 3.58 2.13 17.25
C PHE A 62 4.25 1.93 15.89
N GLN A 63 5.13 2.87 15.51
CA GLN A 63 6.02 2.70 14.37
C GLN A 63 7.40 2.27 14.89
N PRO A 64 7.98 1.15 14.40
CA PRO A 64 9.19 0.53 14.98
C PRO A 64 10.43 1.42 14.99
N TRP A 65 10.49 2.40 14.09
CA TRP A 65 11.63 3.32 13.89
C TRP A 65 11.27 4.76 14.25
N ALA A 66 10.08 5.01 14.82
CA ALA A 66 9.69 6.32 15.33
C ALA A 66 9.78 6.39 16.86
N ASP A 67 9.83 5.24 17.54
CA ASP A 67 10.09 5.17 18.99
C ASP A 67 11.61 5.06 19.19
N ASP A 68 12.25 6.18 19.44
CA ASP A 68 13.70 6.31 19.71
C ASP A 68 14.01 5.98 21.19
N ARG A 69 13.30 4.99 21.75
CA ARG A 69 13.45 4.52 23.14
C ARG A 69 14.35 3.29 23.24
#